data_AF-A0A665V2U8-F1
#
_entry.id   AF-A0A665V2U8-F1
#
_cell.length_a   1.000
_cell.length_b   1.000
_cell.length_c   1.000
_cell.angle_alpha   90.00
_cell.angle_beta   90.00
_cell.angle_gamma   90.00
#
_symmetry.space_group_name_H-M   'P 1'
#
loop_
_entity.id
_entity.type
_entity.pdbx_description
1 polymer ?
#
loop_
_entity_poly.entity_id
_entity_poly.type
_entity_poly.pdbx_seq_one_letter_code
_entity_poly.pdbx_strand_id
1 'polypeptide(L)'
;ISLFLGFHTSAMSVVLHSYGLCVLANASIIKGNSLWQFLQAHWQLDPCYAFYGVDGSTCSILTYLSQIEDFCPSHLGKNHSAEIRTSLSQLYEVIGNNSGAAINFILSRVQRMSERWIQAGLRMRQRGNKTVLLYPGALTGSVGQRFEAMVERGGPLGELVQWADLSACLTILGHNITFTTSHFLGAAPGRGSCPIQRPLTFDLIYTDYHGLAHFQGAMGLAFQHYQCHFRILDSFGTEPAFNLGSYTHSHGYKTLWGRWGLQPLQYMTMFPHTPDNSFLGFVSVEAVRTEVKKEELEPKTHKKHRIAVVYGKQDYMWQGKSEFVEVISEQLETHATVYQPPGHTSSLPSFVKNHGLLTQEHFLRLLRRAKVFVGLGFPYEGPAPIEAIALGCVFLQPRFDPPHSSNNNDFYKGKPTTRQISSQHPYAEEFIGKPHVWTVDITNRTDVQEAVKAILHTEPFTPREFTCDGMLERVHAYISHQDFCSKSVPTWPPENALRVHLGPLGQSCVSVCQHSALVCEPALFHHLNSPSAFTSCSSVGLEVNHLFPAYSPWGRHCGLQQEPRLFSCAGSDPSHRRLCPCRAYLPGQVALCPNCVETGL
;
A
#
# COMPACT_ATOMS: atom_id res chain seq x y z
N ILE A 1 -16.20 -35.29 -4.10
CA ILE A 1 -15.42 -36.40 -3.49
C ILE A 1 -13.97 -36.16 -3.87
N SER A 2 -13.18 -35.78 -2.87
CA SER A 2 -11.79 -35.37 -2.96
C SER A 2 -10.87 -36.53 -3.37
N LEU A 3 -9.86 -36.25 -4.20
CA LEU A 3 -8.65 -37.06 -4.26
C LEU A 3 -7.44 -36.12 -4.32
N PHE A 4 -6.90 -35.90 -3.13
CA PHE A 4 -5.52 -35.51 -2.90
C PHE A 4 -4.60 -36.59 -3.48
N LEU A 5 -3.64 -36.24 -4.32
CA LEU A 5 -2.45 -37.03 -4.55
C LEU A 5 -1.25 -36.10 -4.37
N GLY A 6 -0.54 -36.30 -3.25
CA GLY A 6 0.75 -35.70 -2.99
C GLY A 6 1.79 -36.32 -3.91
N PHE A 7 2.60 -35.47 -4.55
CA PHE A 7 3.76 -35.93 -5.32
C PHE A 7 5.01 -35.90 -4.44
N HIS A 8 5.56 -37.09 -4.20
CA HIS A 8 6.93 -37.28 -3.75
C HIS A 8 7.88 -37.02 -4.91
N THR A 9 8.88 -36.18 -4.70
CA THR A 9 9.98 -35.91 -5.63
C THR A 9 10.82 -37.16 -5.85
N SER A 10 10.87 -37.67 -7.09
CA SER A 10 11.94 -38.55 -7.56
C SER A 10 12.60 -37.87 -8.76
N ALA A 11 13.91 -37.66 -8.68
CA ALA A 11 14.71 -36.97 -9.68
C ALA A 11 14.56 -37.61 -11.08
N MET A 12 14.24 -36.79 -12.08
CA MET A 12 14.21 -37.18 -13.50
C MET A 12 15.56 -36.85 -14.15
N SER A 13 16.24 -37.88 -14.67
CA SER A 13 17.42 -37.73 -15.54
C SER A 13 17.01 -37.81 -17.02
N VAL A 14 17.38 -36.81 -17.81
CA VAL A 14 17.16 -36.75 -19.26
C VAL A 14 18.44 -37.18 -19.98
N VAL A 15 18.32 -38.17 -20.89
CA VAL A 15 19.38 -38.51 -21.86
C VAL A 15 18.82 -38.29 -23.26
N LEU A 16 19.43 -37.36 -24.01
CA LEU A 16 19.15 -37.13 -25.43
C LEU A 16 19.84 -38.19 -26.29
N HIS A 17 19.11 -38.81 -27.21
CA HIS A 17 19.71 -39.40 -28.40
C HIS A 17 18.90 -39.05 -29.65
N SER A 18 19.64 -38.64 -30.68
CA SER A 18 19.19 -38.32 -32.02
C SER A 18 18.39 -39.48 -32.64
N TYR A 19 17.38 -39.13 -33.45
CA TYR A 19 16.43 -39.98 -34.18
C TYR A 19 15.11 -40.32 -33.47
N GLY A 20 14.13 -39.42 -33.61
CA GLY A 20 12.77 -39.76 -34.03
C GLY A 20 11.84 -40.60 -33.13
N LEU A 21 12.23 -40.99 -31.92
CA LEU A 21 11.36 -41.73 -30.98
C LEU A 21 11.52 -41.18 -29.56
N CYS A 22 10.47 -40.52 -29.07
CA CYS A 22 10.41 -40.00 -27.70
C CYS A 22 9.93 -41.10 -26.75
N VAL A 23 10.84 -41.71 -26.01
CA VAL A 23 10.52 -42.68 -24.94
C VAL A 23 10.61 -41.95 -23.60
N LEU A 24 9.48 -41.43 -23.14
CA LEU A 24 9.35 -40.91 -21.77
C LEU A 24 8.97 -42.07 -20.85
N ALA A 25 9.83 -42.36 -19.87
CA ALA A 25 9.47 -43.22 -18.75
C ALA A 25 8.27 -42.57 -18.03
N ASN A 26 7.10 -43.22 -18.09
CA ASN A 26 5.77 -42.79 -17.61
C ASN A 26 4.86 -41.99 -18.57
N ALA A 27 4.86 -42.31 -19.87
CA ALA A 27 3.83 -41.83 -20.81
C ALA A 27 2.37 -42.22 -20.44
N SER A 28 2.16 -43.17 -19.53
CA SER A 28 0.85 -43.61 -19.05
C SER A 28 0.16 -42.62 -18.11
N ILE A 29 0.90 -41.76 -17.41
CA ILE A 29 0.34 -40.76 -16.47
C ILE A 29 -0.09 -39.49 -17.24
N ILE A 30 0.66 -39.09 -18.27
CA ILE A 30 0.40 -37.87 -19.05
C ILE A 30 -0.80 -38.04 -20.01
N LYS A 31 -1.05 -39.26 -20.52
CA LYS A 31 -2.21 -39.55 -21.39
C LYS A 31 -3.58 -39.34 -20.71
N GLY A 32 -3.62 -39.30 -19.38
CA GLY A 32 -4.82 -38.97 -18.59
C GLY A 32 -5.00 -37.48 -18.28
N ASN A 33 -4.05 -36.63 -18.67
CA ASN A 33 -4.11 -35.19 -18.39
C ASN A 33 -5.08 -34.50 -19.38
N SER A 34 -6.08 -33.79 -18.85
CA SER A 34 -7.02 -33.00 -19.66
C SER A 34 -6.30 -31.99 -20.56
N LEU A 35 -5.11 -31.52 -20.16
CA LEU A 35 -4.31 -30.61 -20.97
C LEU A 35 -3.64 -31.31 -22.17
N TRP A 36 -3.20 -32.57 -22.01
CA TRP A 36 -2.66 -33.35 -23.15
C TRP A 36 -3.69 -33.46 -24.28
N GLN A 37 -4.92 -33.86 -23.92
CA GLN A 37 -6.03 -33.96 -24.87
C GLN A 37 -6.40 -32.60 -25.48
N PHE A 38 -6.35 -31.54 -24.68
CA PHE A 38 -6.55 -30.17 -25.16
C PHE A 38 -5.50 -29.78 -26.20
N LEU A 39 -4.21 -29.95 -25.91
CA LEU A 39 -3.12 -29.56 -26.82
C LEU A 39 -3.13 -30.39 -28.12
N GLN A 40 -3.54 -31.65 -28.09
CA GLN A 40 -3.67 -32.44 -29.33
C GLN A 40 -4.65 -31.83 -30.34
N ALA A 41 -5.73 -31.22 -29.87
CA ALA A 41 -6.78 -30.67 -30.74
C ALA A 41 -6.71 -29.15 -30.91
N HIS A 42 -6.12 -28.44 -29.94
CA HIS A 42 -6.33 -27.00 -29.78
C HIS A 42 -5.06 -26.18 -29.51
N TRP A 43 -3.86 -26.75 -29.64
CA TRP A 43 -2.61 -25.99 -29.42
C TRP A 43 -2.49 -24.74 -30.30
N GLN A 44 -3.17 -24.69 -31.44
CA GLN A 44 -3.15 -23.54 -32.36
C GLN A 44 -4.04 -22.37 -31.90
N LEU A 45 -4.95 -22.61 -30.94
CA LEU A 45 -5.86 -21.57 -30.43
C LEU A 45 -5.11 -20.48 -29.66
N ASP A 46 -3.93 -20.80 -29.15
CA ASP A 46 -3.08 -19.85 -28.46
C ASP A 46 -1.66 -19.85 -29.03
N PRO A 47 -1.12 -18.70 -29.48
CA PRO A 47 0.24 -18.62 -30.03
C PRO A 47 1.33 -19.01 -29.02
N CYS A 48 1.03 -19.10 -27.72
CA CYS A 48 2.01 -19.45 -26.69
C CYS A 48 2.57 -20.87 -26.88
N TYR A 49 1.75 -21.83 -27.30
CA TYR A 49 2.19 -23.22 -27.45
C TYR A 49 3.15 -23.34 -28.64
N ALA A 50 2.82 -22.69 -29.76
CA ALA A 50 3.70 -22.59 -30.92
C ALA A 50 5.03 -21.91 -30.57
N PHE A 51 4.97 -20.86 -29.75
CA PHE A 51 6.15 -20.15 -29.26
C PHE A 51 7.11 -21.06 -28.48
N TYR A 52 6.59 -22.01 -27.70
CA TYR A 52 7.39 -23.02 -26.99
C TYR A 52 7.72 -24.27 -27.83
N GLY A 53 7.48 -24.23 -29.14
CA GLY A 53 7.85 -25.31 -30.07
C GLY A 53 6.83 -26.45 -30.15
N VAL A 54 5.60 -26.28 -29.64
CA VAL A 54 4.51 -27.21 -29.90
C VAL A 54 4.09 -27.08 -31.37
N ASP A 55 4.18 -28.18 -32.11
CA ASP A 55 3.87 -28.28 -33.55
C ASP A 55 2.71 -29.26 -33.84
N GLY A 56 2.06 -29.78 -32.80
CA GLY A 56 0.99 -30.78 -32.89
C GLY A 56 1.49 -32.23 -32.92
N SER A 57 2.80 -32.46 -33.02
CA SER A 57 3.36 -33.81 -32.85
C SER A 57 3.26 -34.26 -31.40
N THR A 58 3.12 -35.58 -31.19
CA THR A 58 3.10 -36.16 -29.83
C THR A 58 4.38 -35.81 -29.05
N CYS A 59 5.53 -35.76 -29.72
CA CYS A 59 6.81 -35.47 -29.08
C CYS A 59 6.90 -34.01 -28.58
N SER A 60 6.48 -33.04 -29.39
CA SER A 60 6.54 -31.63 -29.01
C SER A 60 5.60 -31.31 -27.85
N ILE A 61 4.39 -31.87 -27.86
CA ILE A 61 3.43 -31.71 -26.75
C ILE A 61 3.99 -32.34 -25.47
N LEU A 62 4.56 -33.56 -25.53
CA LEU A 62 5.11 -34.20 -24.32
C LEU A 62 6.33 -33.45 -23.77
N THR A 63 7.16 -32.89 -24.65
CA THR A 63 8.30 -32.06 -24.27
C THR A 63 7.82 -30.79 -23.56
N TYR A 64 6.79 -30.13 -24.07
CA TYR A 64 6.17 -28.97 -23.43
C TYR A 64 5.64 -29.30 -22.02
N LEU A 65 4.82 -30.34 -21.89
CA LEU A 65 4.23 -30.71 -20.60
C LEU A 65 5.27 -31.12 -19.56
N SER A 66 6.38 -31.73 -19.99
CA SER A 66 7.42 -32.23 -19.06
C SER A 66 8.48 -31.19 -18.69
N GLN A 67 8.82 -30.26 -19.58
CA GLN A 67 9.96 -29.34 -19.39
C GLN A 67 9.55 -27.88 -19.21
N ILE A 68 8.37 -27.50 -19.71
CA ILE A 68 7.91 -26.11 -19.73
C ILE A 68 6.75 -25.92 -18.75
N GLU A 69 5.75 -26.81 -18.79
CA GLU A 69 4.56 -26.68 -17.96
C GLU A 69 4.83 -26.91 -16.46
N ASP A 70 5.76 -27.82 -16.12
CA ASP A 70 6.22 -28.05 -14.74
C ASP A 70 7.22 -26.96 -14.30
N PHE A 71 6.82 -25.70 -14.48
CA PHE A 71 7.64 -24.55 -14.13
C PHE A 71 7.80 -24.45 -12.61
N CYS A 72 8.99 -24.78 -12.11
CA CYS A 72 9.38 -24.57 -10.71
C CYS A 72 10.60 -23.63 -10.67
N PRO A 73 10.48 -22.40 -10.13
CA PRO A 73 11.60 -21.48 -10.08
C PRO A 73 12.69 -21.99 -9.13
N SER A 74 13.94 -22.00 -9.60
CA SER A 74 15.10 -22.37 -8.78
C SER A 74 15.35 -21.32 -7.69
N HIS A 75 15.48 -21.75 -6.43
CA HIS A 75 15.91 -20.87 -5.33
C HIS A 75 17.40 -20.54 -5.47
N LEU A 76 17.72 -19.43 -6.14
CA LEU A 76 19.09 -18.89 -6.20
C LEU A 76 19.18 -17.63 -5.35
N GLY A 77 19.31 -17.81 -4.04
CA GLY A 77 19.70 -16.72 -3.14
C GLY A 77 21.19 -16.44 -3.29
N LYS A 78 21.55 -15.31 -3.92
CA LYS A 78 22.92 -14.78 -3.86
C LYS A 78 23.00 -13.80 -2.70
N ASN A 79 23.64 -14.20 -1.61
CA ASN A 79 23.96 -13.29 -0.52
C ASN A 79 25.16 -12.43 -0.90
N HIS A 80 24.89 -11.21 -1.36
CA HIS A 80 25.90 -10.17 -1.46
C HIS A 80 25.78 -9.21 -0.27
N SER A 81 26.92 -8.73 0.21
CA SER A 81 27.01 -7.59 1.13
C SER A 81 26.32 -6.38 0.50
N ALA A 82 25.30 -5.83 1.18
CA ALA A 82 24.74 -4.52 0.81
C ALA A 82 25.45 -3.43 1.58
N GLU A 83 25.86 -2.39 0.86
CA GLU A 83 26.37 -1.16 1.44
C GLU A 83 25.34 -0.05 1.25
N ILE A 84 25.22 0.82 2.26
CA ILE A 84 24.40 2.01 2.17
C ILE A 84 24.89 2.87 1.01
N ARG A 85 23.98 3.26 0.12
CA ARG A 85 24.33 4.12 -1.02
C ARG A 85 24.33 5.58 -0.60
N THR A 86 25.40 6.28 -0.96
CA THR A 86 25.58 7.71 -0.73
C THR A 86 25.25 8.56 -1.96
N SER A 87 24.68 7.94 -3.00
CA SER A 87 24.24 8.58 -4.23
C SER A 87 22.97 7.92 -4.78
N LEU A 88 22.10 8.72 -5.39
CA LEU A 88 20.90 8.29 -6.10
C LEU A 88 21.06 8.39 -7.63
N SER A 89 22.26 8.64 -8.15
CA SER A 89 22.51 8.80 -9.59
C SER A 89 22.01 7.62 -10.43
N GLN A 90 22.30 6.39 -9.99
CA GLN A 90 21.80 5.17 -10.66
C GLN A 90 20.27 5.11 -10.68
N LEU A 91 19.60 5.58 -9.63
CA LEU A 91 18.15 5.61 -9.57
C LEU A 91 17.58 6.63 -10.57
N TYR A 92 18.25 7.77 -10.77
CA TYR A 92 17.84 8.75 -11.77
C TYR A 92 17.85 8.15 -13.18
N GLU A 93 18.88 7.38 -13.52
CA GLU A 93 18.98 6.67 -14.81
C GLU A 93 17.89 5.61 -14.95
N VAL A 94 17.70 4.78 -13.91
CA VAL A 94 16.70 3.71 -13.89
C VAL A 94 15.27 4.25 -14.06
N ILE A 95 14.92 5.35 -13.39
CA ILE A 95 13.61 6.01 -13.54
C ILE A 95 13.54 6.72 -14.90
N GLY A 96 14.58 7.46 -15.29
CA GLY A 96 14.67 8.27 -16.50
C GLY A 96 14.64 7.49 -17.81
N ASN A 97 14.83 6.17 -17.78
CA ASN A 97 14.56 5.28 -18.91
C ASN A 97 13.07 5.19 -19.29
N ASN A 98 12.19 5.74 -18.46
CA ASN A 98 10.75 5.85 -18.71
C ASN A 98 10.40 7.32 -18.95
N SER A 99 9.28 7.57 -19.64
CA SER A 99 8.84 8.93 -20.00
C SER A 99 7.39 9.16 -19.57
N GLY A 100 7.06 10.40 -19.21
CA GLY A 100 5.70 10.79 -18.80
C GLY A 100 5.70 11.87 -17.73
N ALA A 101 4.59 12.59 -17.56
CA ALA A 101 4.45 13.61 -16.51
C ALA A 101 4.53 12.97 -15.11
N ALA A 102 4.00 11.77 -14.92
CA ALA A 102 4.10 11.02 -13.68
C ALA A 102 5.55 10.60 -13.37
N ILE A 103 6.27 10.11 -14.38
CA ILE A 103 7.70 9.77 -14.23
C ILE A 103 8.54 11.01 -13.93
N ASN A 104 8.28 12.11 -14.62
CA ASN A 104 8.95 13.39 -14.36
C ASN A 104 8.68 13.89 -12.93
N PHE A 105 7.46 13.72 -12.42
CA PHE A 105 7.12 14.04 -11.05
C PHE A 105 7.92 13.19 -10.05
N ILE A 106 7.97 11.87 -10.26
CA ILE A 106 8.74 10.93 -9.42
C ILE A 106 10.22 11.35 -9.43
N LEU A 107 10.82 11.49 -10.62
CA LEU A 107 12.23 11.84 -10.78
C LEU A 107 12.57 13.19 -10.11
N SER A 108 11.77 14.23 -10.37
CA SER A 108 11.95 15.56 -9.78
C SER A 108 11.87 15.52 -8.25
N ARG A 109 10.97 14.71 -7.69
CA ARG A 109 10.86 14.53 -6.24
C ARG A 109 12.08 13.83 -5.65
N VAL A 110 12.51 12.71 -6.24
CA VAL A 110 13.70 11.98 -5.77
C VAL A 110 14.94 12.89 -5.79
N GLN A 111 15.15 13.63 -6.88
CA GLN A 111 16.28 14.56 -7.00
C GLN A 111 16.27 15.64 -5.92
N ARG A 112 15.12 16.26 -5.69
CA ARG A 112 14.95 17.35 -4.70
C ARG A 112 15.12 16.87 -3.26
N MET A 113 14.80 15.61 -2.95
CA MET A 113 14.93 15.05 -1.61
C MET A 113 16.23 14.28 -1.39
N SER A 114 17.10 14.23 -2.41
CA SER A 114 18.29 13.37 -2.44
C SER A 114 19.23 13.57 -1.26
N GLU A 115 19.57 14.82 -0.94
CA GLU A 115 20.47 15.14 0.18
C GLU A 115 19.92 14.59 1.50
N ARG A 116 18.62 14.72 1.75
CA ARG A 116 17.98 14.26 2.99
C ARG A 116 17.98 12.75 3.10
N TRP A 117 17.67 12.08 2.00
CA TRP A 117 17.75 10.62 1.90
C TRP A 117 19.15 10.10 2.17
N ILE A 118 20.17 10.74 1.61
CA ILE A 118 21.58 10.37 1.85
C ILE A 118 21.95 10.60 3.32
N GLN A 119 21.60 11.76 3.90
CA GLN A 119 21.91 12.06 5.30
C GLN A 119 21.24 11.10 6.28
N ALA A 120 19.98 10.73 6.06
CA ALA A 120 19.29 9.73 6.87
C ALA A 120 19.90 8.33 6.66
N GLY A 121 20.24 8.00 5.41
CA GLY A 121 20.90 6.74 5.03
C GLY A 121 22.23 6.50 5.76
N LEU A 122 23.04 7.54 5.93
CA LEU A 122 24.34 7.45 6.63
C LEU A 122 24.22 6.99 8.10
N ARG A 123 23.03 7.07 8.70
CA ARG A 123 22.75 6.58 10.07
C ARG A 123 22.25 5.15 10.09
N MET A 124 21.94 4.57 8.94
CA MET A 124 21.46 3.21 8.81
C MET A 124 22.62 2.23 8.74
N ARG A 125 22.36 1.01 9.21
CA ARG A 125 23.21 -0.16 8.98
C ARG A 125 22.41 -1.16 8.16
N GLN A 126 23.03 -1.75 7.15
CA GLN A 126 22.37 -2.69 6.26
C GLN A 126 22.99 -4.07 6.30
N ARG A 127 22.17 -5.08 6.03
CA ARG A 127 22.53 -6.49 5.98
C ARG A 127 21.85 -7.14 4.78
N GLY A 128 22.63 -7.44 3.77
CA GLY A 128 22.20 -8.23 2.61
C GLY A 128 21.56 -7.39 1.50
N ASN A 129 22.04 -7.63 0.28
CA ASN A 129 21.46 -7.06 -0.93
C ASN A 129 20.28 -7.91 -1.41
N LYS A 130 19.24 -7.26 -1.94
CA LYS A 130 18.11 -7.92 -2.61
C LYS A 130 17.93 -7.31 -3.99
N THR A 131 17.53 -8.13 -4.96
CA THR A 131 17.04 -7.67 -6.26
C THR A 131 15.56 -7.34 -6.17
N VAL A 132 15.18 -6.10 -6.47
CA VAL A 132 13.83 -5.59 -6.27
C VAL A 132 13.27 -5.05 -7.58
N LEU A 133 12.08 -5.51 -7.95
CA LEU A 133 11.30 -4.96 -9.06
C LEU A 133 10.30 -3.92 -8.52
N LEU A 134 10.31 -2.72 -9.09
CA LEU A 134 9.30 -1.69 -8.91
C LEU A 134 8.48 -1.59 -10.20
N TYR A 135 7.21 -2.00 -10.12
CA TYR A 135 6.30 -2.03 -11.25
C TYR A 135 4.99 -1.27 -10.94
N PRO A 136 4.94 0.05 -11.17
CA PRO A 136 3.73 0.84 -11.00
C PRO A 136 2.76 0.57 -12.17
N GLY A 137 1.95 -0.46 -12.05
CA GLY A 137 1.03 -0.89 -13.11
C GLY A 137 -0.01 0.16 -13.48
N ALA A 138 -0.36 1.07 -12.55
CA ALA A 138 -1.22 2.23 -12.83
C ALA A 138 -0.63 3.19 -13.87
N LEU A 139 0.69 3.16 -14.09
CA LEU A 139 1.40 3.96 -15.09
C LEU A 139 1.64 3.22 -16.41
N THR A 140 1.18 1.98 -16.54
CA THR A 140 1.40 1.15 -17.73
C THR A 140 0.16 1.12 -18.64
N GLY A 141 0.40 1.07 -19.95
CA GLY A 141 -0.64 0.85 -20.97
C GLY A 141 -1.69 1.96 -21.04
N SER A 142 -2.92 1.60 -21.40
CA SER A 142 -4.03 2.56 -21.57
C SER A 142 -4.49 3.20 -20.26
N VAL A 143 -4.32 2.50 -19.13
CA VAL A 143 -4.57 3.05 -17.79
C VAL A 143 -3.55 4.14 -17.49
N GLY A 144 -2.26 3.88 -17.75
CA GLY A 144 -1.19 4.86 -17.62
C GLY A 144 -1.44 6.14 -18.41
N GLN A 145 -1.87 6.03 -19.67
CA GLN A 145 -2.20 7.21 -20.49
C GLN A 145 -3.30 8.09 -19.88
N ARG A 146 -4.32 7.49 -19.26
CA ARG A 146 -5.36 8.24 -18.55
C ARG A 146 -4.82 8.87 -17.27
N PHE A 147 -3.97 8.15 -16.54
CA PHE A 147 -3.33 8.66 -15.34
C PHE A 147 -2.46 9.88 -15.64
N GLU A 148 -1.62 9.81 -16.66
CA GLU A 148 -0.78 10.91 -17.15
C GLU A 148 -1.60 12.16 -17.48
N ALA A 149 -2.70 12.00 -18.23
CA ALA A 149 -3.59 13.11 -18.55
C ALA A 149 -4.25 13.74 -17.31
N MET A 150 -4.48 12.97 -16.25
CA MET A 150 -4.99 13.50 -14.98
C MET A 150 -3.90 14.29 -14.23
N VAL A 151 -2.66 13.80 -14.20
CA VAL A 151 -1.52 14.48 -13.54
C VAL A 151 -1.35 15.91 -14.06
N GLU A 152 -1.38 16.09 -15.38
CA GLU A 152 -1.26 17.40 -16.04
C GLU A 152 -2.37 18.39 -15.66
N ARG A 153 -3.52 17.87 -15.19
CA ARG A 153 -4.69 18.67 -14.81
C ARG A 153 -4.87 18.79 -13.30
N GLY A 154 -3.87 18.41 -12.50
CA GLY A 154 -3.95 18.47 -11.04
C GLY A 154 -4.66 17.27 -10.41
N GLY A 155 -4.57 16.12 -11.08
CA GLY A 155 -5.09 14.83 -10.63
C GLY A 155 -4.35 14.24 -9.43
N PRO A 156 -4.56 12.95 -9.12
CA PRO A 156 -3.98 12.32 -7.94
C PRO A 156 -2.45 12.23 -8.08
N LEU A 157 -1.75 12.68 -7.03
CA LEU A 157 -0.27 12.65 -6.95
C LEU A 157 0.23 11.86 -5.73
N GLY A 158 -0.66 11.40 -4.86
CA GLY A 158 -0.29 10.72 -3.61
C GLY A 158 0.45 9.41 -3.85
N GLU A 159 -0.04 8.61 -4.79
CA GLU A 159 0.58 7.36 -5.21
C GLU A 159 1.98 7.59 -5.80
N LEU A 160 2.17 8.67 -6.56
CA LEU A 160 3.47 9.02 -7.12
C LEU A 160 4.48 9.43 -6.04
N VAL A 161 4.01 10.11 -4.99
CA VAL A 161 4.83 10.44 -3.81
C VAL A 161 5.32 9.14 -3.14
N GLN A 162 4.43 8.17 -2.92
CA GLN A 162 4.80 6.89 -2.31
C GLN A 162 5.79 6.10 -3.18
N TRP A 163 5.58 6.04 -4.51
CA TRP A 163 6.51 5.40 -5.44
C TRP A 163 7.89 6.05 -5.45
N ALA A 164 7.96 7.37 -5.46
CA ALA A 164 9.22 8.11 -5.39
C ALA A 164 9.98 7.79 -4.11
N ASP A 165 9.31 7.89 -2.97
CA ASP A 165 9.95 7.74 -1.66
C ASP A 165 10.36 6.29 -1.39
N LEU A 166 9.56 5.31 -1.82
CA LEU A 166 9.93 3.88 -1.79
C LEU A 166 11.18 3.61 -2.64
N SER A 167 11.23 4.15 -3.87
CA SER A 167 12.36 3.94 -4.77
C SER A 167 13.67 4.53 -4.22
N ALA A 168 13.61 5.72 -3.61
CA ALA A 168 14.74 6.35 -2.95
C ALA A 168 15.18 5.55 -1.72
N CYS A 169 14.23 5.18 -0.85
CA CYS A 169 14.47 4.40 0.36
C CYS A 169 15.20 3.09 0.07
N LEU A 170 14.68 2.29 -0.87
CA LEU A 170 15.28 1.01 -1.28
C LEU A 170 16.70 1.19 -1.84
N THR A 171 16.93 2.27 -2.60
CA THR A 171 18.24 2.56 -3.20
C THR A 171 19.25 2.92 -2.12
N ILE A 172 18.90 3.82 -1.20
CA ILE A 172 19.75 4.20 -0.06
C ILE A 172 20.12 2.98 0.79
N LEU A 173 19.16 2.08 1.00
CA LEU A 173 19.34 0.81 1.70
C LEU A 173 20.23 -0.21 0.93
N GLY A 174 20.74 0.11 -0.25
CA GLY A 174 21.73 -0.72 -0.95
C GLY A 174 21.13 -1.80 -1.87
N HIS A 175 19.81 -1.90 -1.98
CA HIS A 175 19.17 -2.91 -2.83
C HIS A 175 19.36 -2.60 -4.32
N ASN A 176 19.36 -3.65 -5.15
CA ASN A 176 19.43 -3.50 -6.60
C ASN A 176 18.03 -3.35 -7.19
N ILE A 177 17.71 -2.16 -7.72
CA ILE A 177 16.37 -1.82 -8.17
C ILE A 177 16.27 -1.88 -9.69
N THR A 178 15.22 -2.54 -10.17
CA THR A 178 14.69 -2.38 -11.53
C THR A 178 13.37 -1.62 -11.46
N PHE A 179 13.27 -0.49 -12.16
CA PHE A 179 12.02 0.27 -12.27
C PHE A 179 11.54 0.23 -13.72
N THR A 180 10.31 -0.20 -13.95
CA THR A 180 9.75 -0.26 -15.30
C THR A 180 8.26 0.06 -15.30
N THR A 181 7.83 0.91 -16.23
CA THR A 181 6.41 1.17 -16.51
C THR A 181 5.97 0.57 -17.84
N SER A 182 6.84 -0.24 -18.45
CA SER A 182 6.64 -0.85 -19.77
C SER A 182 6.15 -2.31 -19.66
N HIS A 183 6.18 -3.06 -20.77
CA HIS A 183 5.67 -4.43 -20.82
C HIS A 183 6.38 -5.36 -19.81
N PHE A 184 5.60 -6.30 -19.26
CA PHE A 184 6.04 -7.28 -18.28
C PHE A 184 7.26 -8.09 -18.77
N LEU A 185 8.30 -8.15 -17.95
CA LEU A 185 9.55 -8.87 -18.24
C LEU A 185 9.30 -10.38 -18.26
N GLY A 186 9.59 -11.04 -19.39
CA GLY A 186 9.51 -12.50 -19.51
C GLY A 186 8.14 -13.08 -19.88
N ALA A 187 7.16 -12.26 -20.28
CA ALA A 187 5.88 -12.76 -20.82
C ALA A 187 6.10 -13.60 -22.08
N ALA A 188 5.53 -14.80 -22.11
CA ALA A 188 5.26 -15.49 -23.36
C ALA A 188 4.06 -14.83 -24.08
N PRO A 189 3.95 -14.97 -25.42
CA PRO A 189 2.69 -14.72 -26.13
C PRO A 189 1.54 -15.49 -25.48
N GLY A 190 0.29 -15.08 -25.71
CA GLY A 190 -0.87 -15.87 -25.24
C GLY A 190 -1.46 -15.50 -23.88
N ARG A 191 -1.09 -14.35 -23.31
CA ARG A 191 -1.77 -13.78 -22.10
C ARG A 191 -1.95 -14.81 -20.96
N GLY A 192 -0.85 -15.47 -20.59
CA GLY A 192 -0.82 -16.38 -19.43
C GLY A 192 -1.26 -17.81 -19.71
N SER A 193 -1.59 -18.18 -20.96
CA SER A 193 -1.87 -19.57 -21.33
C SER A 193 -0.67 -20.49 -21.21
N CYS A 194 0.56 -19.95 -21.27
CA CYS A 194 1.79 -20.68 -21.05
C CYS A 194 2.62 -20.04 -19.92
N PRO A 195 3.51 -20.79 -19.25
CA PRO A 195 4.44 -20.24 -18.28
C PRO A 195 5.33 -19.14 -18.84
N ILE A 196 5.91 -18.33 -17.96
CA ILE A 196 6.86 -17.27 -18.33
C ILE A 196 8.16 -17.85 -18.91
N GLN A 197 8.78 -17.11 -19.83
CA GLN A 197 9.95 -17.57 -20.59
C GLN A 197 11.16 -17.89 -19.70
N ARG A 198 11.31 -17.14 -18.62
CA ARG A 198 12.39 -17.26 -17.65
C ARG A 198 11.84 -16.96 -16.26
N PRO A 199 12.32 -17.65 -15.22
CA PRO A 199 11.99 -17.28 -13.85
C PRO A 199 12.30 -15.82 -13.57
N LEU A 200 11.40 -15.15 -12.86
CA LEU A 200 11.71 -13.84 -12.32
C LEU A 200 12.78 -14.00 -11.24
N THR A 201 13.90 -13.31 -11.42
CA THR A 201 15.04 -13.39 -10.50
C THR A 201 15.00 -12.28 -9.44
N PHE A 202 13.79 -11.82 -9.09
CA PHE A 202 13.57 -10.75 -8.11
C PHE A 202 13.23 -11.35 -6.76
N ASP A 203 13.94 -10.94 -5.71
CA ASP A 203 13.63 -11.32 -4.33
C ASP A 203 12.31 -10.69 -3.87
N LEU A 204 12.03 -9.46 -4.30
CA LEU A 204 10.82 -8.71 -3.96
C LEU A 204 10.25 -7.99 -5.19
N ILE A 205 8.92 -7.95 -5.28
CA ILE A 205 8.20 -7.26 -6.35
C ILE A 205 7.22 -6.28 -5.71
N TYR A 206 7.52 -4.99 -5.79
CA TYR A 206 6.56 -3.95 -5.40
C TYR A 206 5.71 -3.58 -6.61
N THR A 207 4.41 -3.63 -6.45
CA THR A 207 3.45 -3.28 -7.50
C THR A 207 2.16 -2.73 -6.91
N ASP A 208 1.18 -2.43 -7.75
CA ASP A 208 -0.15 -1.98 -7.36
C ASP A 208 -1.22 -2.96 -7.89
N TYR A 209 -2.50 -2.66 -7.67
CA TYR A 209 -3.62 -3.49 -8.13
C TYR A 209 -3.64 -3.70 -9.66
N HIS A 210 -3.28 -2.68 -10.43
CA HIS A 210 -3.20 -2.79 -11.89
C HIS A 210 -2.05 -3.70 -12.28
N GLY A 211 -0.91 -3.55 -11.61
CA GLY A 211 0.25 -4.39 -11.86
C GLY A 211 -0.01 -5.84 -11.50
N LEU A 212 -0.69 -6.15 -10.39
CA LEU A 212 -1.15 -7.50 -10.07
C LEU A 212 -1.98 -8.13 -11.20
N ALA A 213 -2.91 -7.36 -11.78
CA ALA A 213 -3.69 -7.83 -12.93
C ALA A 213 -2.81 -8.08 -14.15
N HIS A 214 -1.80 -7.25 -14.40
CA HIS A 214 -0.83 -7.48 -15.48
C HIS A 214 -0.01 -8.75 -15.21
N PHE A 215 0.51 -8.95 -13.99
CA PHE A 215 1.27 -10.13 -13.61
C PHE A 215 0.44 -11.41 -13.72
N GLN A 216 -0.78 -11.43 -13.16
CA GLN A 216 -1.67 -12.58 -13.26
C GLN A 216 -2.02 -12.90 -14.72
N GLY A 217 -2.35 -11.87 -15.49
CA GLY A 217 -2.66 -12.02 -16.92
C GLY A 217 -1.46 -12.42 -17.77
N ALA A 218 -0.22 -12.15 -17.35
CA ALA A 218 0.97 -12.54 -18.08
C ALA A 218 1.53 -13.91 -17.65
N MET A 219 1.39 -14.26 -16.37
CA MET A 219 1.97 -15.47 -15.77
C MET A 219 1.00 -16.66 -15.74
N GLY A 220 -0.31 -16.43 -15.79
CA GLY A 220 -1.31 -17.47 -15.62
C GLY A 220 -1.13 -18.22 -14.30
N LEU A 221 -1.06 -19.56 -14.36
CA LEU A 221 -0.86 -20.40 -13.18
C LEU A 221 0.47 -20.13 -12.46
N ALA A 222 1.51 -19.70 -13.19
CA ALA A 222 2.81 -19.42 -12.61
C ALA A 222 2.77 -18.26 -11.59
N PHE A 223 1.75 -17.40 -11.65
CA PHE A 223 1.53 -16.33 -10.69
C PHE A 223 1.52 -16.84 -9.24
N GLN A 224 0.95 -18.02 -9.00
CA GLN A 224 0.84 -18.61 -7.66
C GLN A 224 2.22 -18.90 -7.04
N HIS A 225 3.22 -19.24 -7.85
CA HIS A 225 4.58 -19.48 -7.37
C HIS A 225 5.29 -18.19 -6.91
N TYR A 226 4.85 -17.02 -7.41
CA TYR A 226 5.45 -15.73 -7.06
C TYR A 226 4.66 -14.94 -6.01
N GLN A 227 3.50 -15.45 -5.57
CA GLN A 227 2.58 -14.70 -4.69
C GLN A 227 3.26 -14.12 -3.45
N CYS A 228 4.19 -14.86 -2.84
CA CYS A 228 4.88 -14.44 -1.61
C CYS A 228 5.88 -13.28 -1.81
N HIS A 229 6.35 -13.05 -3.04
CA HIS A 229 7.32 -12.00 -3.36
C HIS A 229 6.67 -10.62 -3.47
N PHE A 230 5.35 -10.57 -3.67
CA PHE A 230 4.65 -9.31 -3.91
C PHE A 230 4.52 -8.44 -2.65
N ARG A 231 4.62 -7.13 -2.85
CA ARG A 231 4.27 -6.06 -1.91
C ARG A 231 3.40 -5.07 -2.66
N ILE A 232 2.18 -4.84 -2.20
CA ILE A 232 1.12 -4.20 -3.00
C ILE A 232 0.83 -2.82 -2.45
N LEU A 233 1.23 -1.77 -3.15
CA LEU A 233 0.87 -0.40 -2.82
C LEU A 233 -0.65 -0.25 -3.03
N ASP A 234 -1.35 -0.09 -1.91
CA ASP A 234 -2.80 -0.01 -1.81
C ASP A 234 -3.15 1.07 -0.79
N SER A 235 -3.30 2.30 -1.27
CA SER A 235 -3.42 3.51 -0.45
C SER A 235 -4.45 3.37 0.67
N PHE A 236 -5.62 2.78 0.39
CA PHE A 236 -6.75 2.70 1.31
C PHE A 236 -6.88 1.37 2.07
N GLY A 237 -6.05 0.39 1.72
CA GLY A 237 -5.99 -0.92 2.35
C GLY A 237 -7.08 -1.91 1.89
N THR A 238 -6.82 -3.17 2.19
CA THR A 238 -7.63 -4.32 1.84
C THR A 238 -7.84 -5.18 3.09
N GLU A 239 -9.09 -5.25 3.56
CA GLU A 239 -9.45 -6.08 4.71
C GLU A 239 -9.58 -7.58 4.30
N PRO A 240 -9.25 -8.53 5.19
CA PRO A 240 -9.29 -9.97 4.91
C PRO A 240 -10.62 -10.47 4.33
N ALA A 241 -11.74 -9.91 4.77
CA ALA A 241 -13.08 -10.24 4.29
C ALA A 241 -13.28 -10.00 2.77
N PHE A 242 -12.48 -9.13 2.16
CA PHE A 242 -12.54 -8.81 0.73
C PHE A 242 -11.42 -9.47 -0.07
N ASN A 243 -10.38 -9.98 0.60
CA ASN A 243 -9.18 -10.53 -0.02
C ASN A 243 -9.36 -11.97 -0.52
N LEU A 244 -10.04 -12.83 0.23
CA LEU A 244 -10.24 -14.23 -0.15
C LEU A 244 -11.51 -14.38 -1.00
N GLY A 245 -11.36 -14.54 -2.32
CA GLY A 245 -12.49 -14.45 -3.27
C GLY A 245 -13.69 -15.37 -2.99
N SER A 246 -13.45 -16.62 -2.56
CA SER A 246 -14.51 -17.57 -2.18
C SER A 246 -15.28 -17.09 -0.94
N TYR A 247 -14.57 -16.55 0.05
CA TYR A 247 -15.16 -15.97 1.25
C TYR A 247 -15.95 -14.70 0.92
N THR A 248 -15.34 -13.78 0.18
CA THR A 248 -15.95 -12.54 -0.29
C THR A 248 -17.29 -12.79 -0.99
N HIS A 249 -17.34 -13.79 -1.88
CA HIS A 249 -18.56 -14.15 -2.63
C HIS A 249 -19.64 -14.77 -1.72
N SER A 250 -19.26 -15.77 -0.91
CA SER A 250 -20.21 -16.49 -0.05
C SER A 250 -20.83 -15.62 1.04
N HIS A 251 -20.11 -14.59 1.51
CA HIS A 251 -20.57 -13.69 2.57
C HIS A 251 -21.14 -12.36 2.05
N GLY A 252 -21.32 -12.22 0.74
CA GLY A 252 -22.00 -11.06 0.13
C GLY A 252 -21.20 -9.75 0.13
N TYR A 253 -19.88 -9.81 0.36
CA TYR A 253 -19.02 -8.62 0.31
C TYR A 253 -18.86 -8.14 -1.14
N LYS A 254 -19.37 -6.92 -1.40
CA LYS A 254 -19.30 -6.29 -2.72
C LYS A 254 -18.05 -5.44 -2.83
N THR A 255 -17.23 -5.71 -3.83
CA THR A 255 -15.99 -4.98 -4.08
C THR A 255 -15.64 -5.01 -5.57
N LEU A 256 -15.09 -3.90 -6.06
CA LEU A 256 -14.48 -3.78 -7.40
C LEU A 256 -12.99 -4.14 -7.36
N TRP A 257 -12.41 -4.21 -6.17
CA TRP A 257 -11.01 -4.52 -5.87
C TRP A 257 -10.93 -5.75 -4.93
N GLY A 258 -9.76 -6.07 -4.39
CA GLY A 258 -9.54 -7.27 -3.57
C GLY A 258 -9.48 -8.58 -4.37
N ARG A 259 -9.85 -9.68 -3.70
CA ARG A 259 -9.94 -11.05 -4.26
C ARG A 259 -8.62 -11.66 -4.77
N TRP A 260 -7.48 -11.22 -4.26
CA TRP A 260 -6.17 -11.75 -4.67
C TRP A 260 -5.70 -12.96 -3.87
N GLY A 261 -6.26 -13.20 -2.68
CA GLY A 261 -5.86 -14.32 -1.82
C GLY A 261 -4.42 -14.23 -1.31
N LEU A 262 -3.84 -13.02 -1.26
CA LEU A 262 -2.50 -12.77 -0.71
C LEU A 262 -2.52 -12.83 0.83
N GLN A 263 -1.35 -12.85 1.47
CA GLN A 263 -1.30 -12.56 2.90
C GLN A 263 -1.65 -11.07 3.12
N PRO A 264 -2.61 -10.72 4.00
CA PRO A 264 -3.06 -9.33 4.15
C PRO A 264 -1.96 -8.30 4.46
N LEU A 265 -0.89 -8.71 5.15
CA LEU A 265 0.28 -7.86 5.42
C LEU A 265 1.11 -7.53 4.16
N GLN A 266 0.87 -8.18 3.02
CA GLN A 266 1.50 -7.83 1.74
C GLN A 266 0.94 -6.53 1.15
N TYR A 267 -0.26 -6.11 1.53
CA TYR A 267 -0.80 -4.81 1.15
C TYR A 267 -0.13 -3.70 1.97
N MET A 268 0.14 -2.58 1.30
CA MET A 268 0.96 -1.48 1.80
C MET A 268 0.21 -0.16 1.70
N THR A 269 -0.21 0.38 2.83
CA THR A 269 -1.11 1.53 2.90
C THR A 269 -0.38 2.87 2.91
N MET A 270 -1.10 3.94 2.54
CA MET A 270 -0.62 5.33 2.58
C MET A 270 -0.53 5.86 4.02
N PHE A 271 -1.45 5.44 4.88
CA PHE A 271 -1.51 5.79 6.31
C PHE A 271 -1.78 4.54 7.14
N PRO A 272 -1.44 4.53 8.44
CA PRO A 272 -1.60 3.35 9.30
C PRO A 272 -3.04 3.12 9.78
N HIS A 273 -4.02 3.18 8.86
CA HIS A 273 -5.44 3.08 9.17
C HIS A 273 -6.02 1.65 9.07
N THR A 274 -5.26 0.71 8.52
CA THR A 274 -5.69 -0.69 8.32
C THR A 274 -4.62 -1.63 8.88
N PRO A 275 -4.68 -2.03 10.17
CA PRO A 275 -3.64 -2.86 10.79
C PRO A 275 -3.57 -4.29 10.24
N ASP A 276 -4.57 -4.72 9.47
CA ASP A 276 -4.50 -5.95 8.67
C ASP A 276 -3.46 -5.88 7.54
N ASN A 277 -3.00 -4.67 7.21
CA ASN A 277 -2.03 -4.39 6.16
C ASN A 277 -0.76 -3.77 6.76
N SER A 278 0.31 -3.75 5.98
CA SER A 278 1.54 -3.05 6.37
C SER A 278 1.41 -1.55 6.08
N PHE A 279 1.76 -0.71 7.04
CA PHE A 279 1.86 0.73 6.78
C PHE A 279 3.17 1.02 6.01
N LEU A 280 3.09 1.47 4.76
CA LEU A 280 4.27 1.89 4.00
C LEU A 280 4.53 3.39 4.16
N GLY A 281 3.51 4.22 4.00
CA GLY A 281 3.63 5.67 4.13
C GLY A 281 4.42 6.32 3.01
N PHE A 282 4.97 7.49 3.32
CA PHE A 282 5.79 8.34 2.46
C PHE A 282 6.60 9.29 3.35
N VAL A 283 7.40 10.17 2.75
CA VAL A 283 8.18 11.19 3.47
C VAL A 283 7.57 12.58 3.26
N SER A 284 7.32 13.29 4.35
CA SER A 284 6.93 14.70 4.31
C SER A 284 8.14 15.60 4.11
N VAL A 285 7.90 16.80 3.58
CA VAL A 285 8.94 17.83 3.56
C VAL A 285 9.18 18.36 4.98
N GLU A 286 10.39 18.22 5.49
CA GLU A 286 10.82 18.91 6.72
C GLU A 286 11.26 20.35 6.42
N ALA A 287 10.95 21.28 7.32
CA ALA A 287 11.51 22.64 7.31
C ALA A 287 13.01 22.58 7.66
N VAL A 288 13.89 22.98 6.73
CA VAL A 288 15.35 22.96 6.97
C VAL A 288 15.72 24.15 7.85
N ARG A 289 16.39 23.91 8.98
CA ARG A 289 16.98 24.99 9.81
C ARG A 289 17.91 25.92 9.01
N THR A 290 18.57 25.41 7.97
CA THR A 290 19.46 26.16 7.08
C THR A 290 18.73 27.00 6.03
N GLU A 291 17.52 26.60 5.60
CA GLU A 291 16.66 27.44 4.75
C GLU A 291 16.09 28.60 5.56
N VAL A 292 15.72 28.34 6.82
CA VAL A 292 15.39 29.41 7.79
C VAL A 292 16.56 30.39 7.93
N LYS A 293 17.81 29.90 8.02
CA LYS A 293 19.02 30.76 8.06
C LYS A 293 19.33 31.54 6.78
N LYS A 294 19.00 31.01 5.59
CA LYS A 294 19.18 31.73 4.32
C LYS A 294 18.08 32.79 4.11
N GLU A 295 16.87 32.52 4.60
CA GLU A 295 15.76 33.48 4.61
C GLU A 295 15.90 34.52 5.74
N GLU A 296 16.63 34.22 6.83
CA GLU A 296 17.02 35.18 7.90
C GLU A 296 17.90 36.35 7.40
N LEU A 297 18.53 36.23 6.22
CA LEU A 297 19.30 37.30 5.59
C LEU A 297 18.42 38.35 4.85
N GLU A 298 17.12 38.09 4.69
CA GLU A 298 16.13 39.04 4.16
C GLU A 298 15.42 39.76 5.33
N PRO A 299 15.60 41.08 5.51
CA PRO A 299 15.01 41.79 6.63
C PRO A 299 13.52 42.09 6.36
N LYS A 300 12.61 41.21 6.84
CA LYS A 300 11.17 41.51 7.10
C LYS A 300 10.49 40.40 7.91
N THR A 301 10.36 40.61 9.23
CA THR A 301 9.38 40.02 10.17
C THR A 301 8.97 38.54 9.97
N HIS A 302 9.46 37.64 10.83
CA HIS A 302 9.12 36.21 10.97
C HIS A 302 7.64 35.87 11.28
N LYS A 303 6.66 36.65 10.82
CA LYS A 303 5.24 36.35 10.98
C LYS A 303 4.73 35.67 9.71
N LYS A 304 4.25 34.43 9.84
CA LYS A 304 3.39 33.80 8.81
C LYS A 304 2.35 34.81 8.37
N HIS A 305 2.18 34.96 7.06
CA HIS A 305 1.20 35.90 6.53
C HIS A 305 -0.19 35.42 6.95
N ARG A 306 -1.16 36.34 7.05
CA ARG A 306 -2.57 36.02 7.28
C ARG A 306 -3.19 35.39 6.03
N ILE A 307 -2.60 34.30 5.54
CA ILE A 307 -2.97 33.57 4.32
C ILE A 307 -3.54 32.21 4.72
N ALA A 308 -4.67 31.85 4.11
CA ALA A 308 -5.20 30.51 4.05
C ALA A 308 -4.98 29.93 2.65
N VAL A 309 -4.56 28.68 2.55
CA VAL A 309 -4.44 27.97 1.25
C VAL A 309 -5.43 26.83 1.25
N VAL A 310 -6.35 26.81 0.28
CA VAL A 310 -7.40 25.81 0.18
C VAL A 310 -6.89 24.55 -0.52
N TYR A 311 -7.20 23.40 0.08
CA TYR A 311 -6.90 22.07 -0.41
C TYR A 311 -8.01 21.57 -1.34
N GLY A 312 -7.85 21.85 -2.64
CA GLY A 312 -8.72 21.32 -3.69
C GLY A 312 -8.29 21.84 -5.05
N LYS A 313 -7.70 20.98 -5.89
CA LYS A 313 -7.10 21.38 -7.19
C LYS A 313 -8.08 21.33 -8.36
N GLN A 314 -9.29 20.81 -8.14
CA GLN A 314 -10.30 20.62 -9.18
C GLN A 314 -11.59 21.32 -8.80
N ASP A 315 -12.27 21.86 -9.80
CA ASP A 315 -13.52 22.61 -9.66
C ASP A 315 -14.59 21.89 -8.81
N TYR A 316 -14.82 20.60 -9.10
CA TYR A 316 -15.83 19.81 -8.40
C TYR A 316 -15.61 19.72 -6.88
N MET A 317 -14.37 19.86 -6.40
CA MET A 317 -14.04 19.81 -4.97
C MET A 317 -14.58 21.03 -4.21
N TRP A 318 -14.88 22.12 -4.92
CA TRP A 318 -15.36 23.38 -4.35
C TRP A 318 -16.89 23.48 -4.34
N GLN A 319 -17.59 22.53 -4.97
CA GLN A 319 -19.05 22.55 -5.05
C GLN A 319 -19.69 22.51 -3.66
N GLY A 320 -20.55 23.49 -3.38
CA GLY A 320 -21.23 23.62 -2.09
C GLY A 320 -20.33 24.04 -0.93
N LYS A 321 -19.13 24.59 -1.18
CA LYS A 321 -18.17 25.01 -0.13
C LYS A 321 -18.00 26.52 0.01
N SER A 322 -18.72 27.32 -0.78
CA SER A 322 -18.54 28.78 -0.82
C SER A 322 -18.74 29.45 0.53
N GLU A 323 -19.82 29.13 1.26
CA GLU A 323 -20.10 29.71 2.58
C GLU A 323 -19.02 29.37 3.60
N PHE A 324 -18.55 28.11 3.61
CA PHE A 324 -17.47 27.67 4.50
C PHE A 324 -16.17 28.45 4.24
N VAL A 325 -15.79 28.62 2.96
CA VAL A 325 -14.57 29.34 2.60
C VAL A 325 -14.73 30.85 2.82
N GLU A 326 -15.93 31.41 2.66
CA GLU A 326 -16.24 32.82 2.94
C GLU A 326 -15.98 33.17 4.41
N VAL A 327 -16.40 32.32 5.35
CA VAL A 327 -16.11 32.50 6.79
C VAL A 327 -14.62 32.64 7.07
N ILE A 328 -13.78 31.86 6.37
CA ILE A 328 -12.33 31.91 6.52
C ILE A 328 -11.77 33.21 5.92
N SER A 329 -12.34 33.64 4.78
CA SER A 329 -11.92 34.85 4.07
C SER A 329 -12.09 36.14 4.89
N GLU A 330 -13.01 36.16 5.85
CA GLU A 330 -13.23 37.28 6.79
C GLU A 330 -12.00 37.57 7.67
N GLN A 331 -11.10 36.59 7.84
CA GLN A 331 -9.94 36.73 8.71
C GLN A 331 -8.59 36.50 8.02
N LEU A 332 -8.58 35.82 6.87
CA LEU A 332 -7.39 35.40 6.15
C LEU A 332 -7.54 35.62 4.63
N GLU A 333 -6.51 36.17 3.99
CA GLU A 333 -6.42 36.19 2.52
C GLU A 333 -6.44 34.74 2.01
N THR A 334 -7.42 34.41 1.18
CA THR A 334 -7.69 33.02 0.79
C THR A 334 -7.15 32.72 -0.60
N HIS A 335 -6.25 31.74 -0.67
CA HIS A 335 -5.52 31.34 -1.87
C HIS A 335 -5.94 29.94 -2.32
N ALA A 336 -5.83 29.68 -3.61
CA ALA A 336 -6.13 28.39 -4.20
C ALA A 336 -5.12 27.99 -5.29
N THR A 337 -5.08 26.71 -5.63
CA THR A 337 -4.24 26.14 -6.71
C THR A 337 -5.08 25.28 -7.65
N VAL A 338 -6.17 25.85 -8.15
CA VAL A 338 -7.18 25.13 -8.94
C VAL A 338 -6.82 25.17 -10.41
N TYR A 339 -6.90 24.02 -11.07
CA TYR A 339 -6.79 23.93 -12.51
C TYR A 339 -7.89 24.74 -13.19
N GLN A 340 -7.50 25.60 -14.13
CA GLN A 340 -8.42 26.37 -14.95
C GLN A 340 -8.26 25.92 -16.41
N PRO A 341 -9.27 25.24 -16.98
CA PRO A 341 -9.27 24.91 -18.39
C PRO A 341 -9.24 26.20 -19.24
N PRO A 342 -8.48 26.24 -20.35
CA PRO A 342 -8.50 27.38 -21.26
C PRO A 342 -9.93 27.72 -21.71
N GLY A 343 -10.27 29.01 -21.72
CA GLY A 343 -11.57 29.50 -22.20
C GLY A 343 -12.77 29.29 -21.27
N HIS A 344 -12.57 28.80 -20.04
CA HIS A 344 -13.64 28.62 -19.05
C HIS A 344 -13.60 29.71 -17.98
N THR A 345 -14.77 30.22 -17.57
CA THR A 345 -14.89 31.15 -16.45
C THR A 345 -14.68 30.41 -15.12
N SER A 346 -13.96 31.05 -14.20
CA SER A 346 -13.70 30.49 -12.86
C SER A 346 -15.00 30.38 -12.06
N SER A 347 -15.30 29.20 -11.51
CA SER A 347 -16.41 29.02 -10.56
C SER A 347 -16.06 29.49 -9.14
N LEU A 348 -14.78 29.77 -8.89
CA LEU A 348 -14.28 30.14 -7.58
C LEU A 348 -14.85 31.49 -7.15
N PRO A 349 -15.15 31.67 -5.84
CA PRO A 349 -15.57 32.97 -5.32
C PRO A 349 -14.55 34.07 -5.65
N SER A 350 -15.02 35.29 -5.91
CA SER A 350 -14.19 36.41 -6.39
C SER A 350 -13.09 36.83 -5.40
N PHE A 351 -13.29 36.56 -4.10
CA PHE A 351 -12.30 36.83 -3.05
C PHE A 351 -11.15 35.80 -3.01
N VAL A 352 -11.26 34.68 -3.76
CA VAL A 352 -10.23 33.64 -3.80
C VAL A 352 -9.16 33.96 -4.83
N LYS A 353 -7.92 34.08 -4.36
CA LYS A 353 -6.75 34.27 -5.23
C LYS A 353 -6.25 32.93 -5.77
N ASN A 354 -6.65 32.59 -6.98
CA ASN A 354 -6.19 31.37 -7.64
C ASN A 354 -4.80 31.55 -8.28
N HIS A 355 -3.87 30.64 -7.97
CA HIS A 355 -2.51 30.61 -8.54
C HIS A 355 -2.38 29.61 -9.71
N GLY A 356 -3.47 28.94 -10.08
CA GLY A 356 -3.42 27.83 -11.01
C GLY A 356 -2.67 26.62 -10.43
N LEU A 357 -2.34 25.66 -11.28
CA LEU A 357 -1.49 24.54 -10.88
C LEU A 357 -0.05 25.02 -10.70
N LEU A 358 0.46 24.86 -9.49
CA LEU A 358 1.84 25.19 -9.15
C LEU A 358 2.73 23.94 -9.25
N THR A 359 3.99 24.17 -9.62
CA THR A 359 5.04 23.16 -9.39
C THR A 359 5.18 22.89 -7.89
N GLN A 360 5.68 21.72 -7.51
CA GLN A 360 5.82 21.38 -6.09
C GLN A 360 6.67 22.42 -5.34
N GLU A 361 7.75 22.92 -5.94
CA GLU A 361 8.57 23.97 -5.32
C GLU A 361 7.80 25.25 -5.01
N HIS A 362 7.04 25.77 -5.98
CA HIS A 362 6.22 26.98 -5.78
C HIS A 362 5.08 26.73 -4.79
N PHE A 363 4.48 25.54 -4.81
CA PHE A 363 3.46 25.16 -3.83
C PHE A 363 4.02 25.15 -2.39
N LEU A 364 5.20 24.56 -2.19
CA LEU A 364 5.86 24.56 -0.87
C LEU A 364 6.24 25.97 -0.40
N ARG A 365 6.70 26.86 -1.31
CA ARG A 365 6.94 28.27 -0.99
C ARG A 365 5.66 28.99 -0.56
N LEU A 366 4.52 28.69 -1.20
CA LEU A 366 3.22 29.21 -0.79
C LEU A 366 2.83 28.71 0.61
N LEU A 367 3.00 27.41 0.89
CA LEU A 367 2.71 26.83 2.20
C LEU A 367 3.60 27.38 3.32
N ARG A 368 4.89 27.62 3.09
CA ARG A 368 5.79 28.25 4.08
C ARG A 368 5.24 29.61 4.56
N ARG A 369 4.60 30.36 3.67
CA ARG A 369 4.01 31.68 3.97
C ARG A 369 2.61 31.60 4.58
N ALA A 370 1.90 30.49 4.35
CA ALA A 370 0.53 30.30 4.79
C ALA A 370 0.45 30.01 6.30
N LYS A 371 -0.66 30.46 6.90
CA LYS A 371 -0.99 30.15 8.30
C LYS A 371 -1.89 28.92 8.40
N VAL A 372 -2.87 28.81 7.51
CA VAL A 372 -3.88 27.75 7.53
C VAL A 372 -3.90 27.02 6.19
N PHE A 373 -3.94 25.70 6.24
CA PHE A 373 -4.26 24.85 5.10
C PHE A 373 -5.68 24.31 5.29
N VAL A 374 -6.58 24.56 4.33
CA VAL A 374 -8.03 24.40 4.51
C VAL A 374 -8.53 23.21 3.68
N GLY A 375 -8.94 22.15 4.35
CA GLY A 375 -9.60 21.00 3.76
C GLY A 375 -11.05 21.28 3.35
N LEU A 376 -11.46 20.81 2.17
CA LEU A 376 -12.83 20.93 1.66
C LEU A 376 -13.70 19.69 1.89
N GLY A 377 -13.11 18.61 2.41
CA GLY A 377 -13.75 17.31 2.59
C GLY A 377 -13.37 16.28 1.53
N PHE A 378 -12.73 16.72 0.45
CA PHE A 378 -12.12 15.86 -0.56
C PHE A 378 -10.89 16.58 -1.16
N PRO A 379 -9.79 15.87 -1.52
CA PRO A 379 -9.58 14.43 -1.43
C PRO A 379 -9.35 13.92 0.00
N TYR A 380 -9.64 12.65 0.23
CA TYR A 380 -9.41 11.97 1.52
C TYR A 380 -7.94 11.53 1.64
N GLU A 381 -7.39 11.62 2.85
CA GLU A 381 -6.13 10.96 3.23
C GLU A 381 -5.00 11.15 2.20
N GLY A 382 -4.80 12.39 1.75
CA GLY A 382 -3.70 12.75 0.86
C GLY A 382 -2.46 13.23 1.61
N PRO A 383 -1.30 13.34 0.95
CA PRO A 383 -0.06 13.77 1.60
C PRO A 383 0.01 15.28 1.92
N ALA A 384 -0.76 16.11 1.20
CA ALA A 384 -0.64 17.56 1.27
C ALA A 384 -0.90 18.17 2.66
N PRO A 385 -1.87 17.68 3.47
CA PRO A 385 -2.01 18.12 4.85
C PRO A 385 -0.78 17.86 5.71
N ILE A 386 -0.11 16.72 5.55
CA ILE A 386 1.12 16.39 6.30
C ILE A 386 2.27 17.32 5.87
N GLU A 387 2.42 17.61 4.58
CA GLU A 387 3.40 18.57 4.07
C GLU A 387 3.12 20.00 4.59
N ALA A 388 1.85 20.40 4.69
CA ALA A 388 1.47 21.70 5.21
C ALA A 388 1.79 21.84 6.71
N ILE A 389 1.47 20.83 7.52
CA ILE A 389 1.77 20.81 8.96
C ILE A 389 3.29 20.82 9.20
N ALA A 390 4.05 20.10 8.38
CA ALA A 390 5.51 20.08 8.44
C ALA A 390 6.18 21.41 8.06
N LEU A 391 5.43 22.32 7.39
CA LEU A 391 5.82 23.71 7.14
C LEU A 391 5.16 24.70 8.11
N GLY A 392 4.58 24.19 9.21
CA GLY A 392 3.98 24.95 10.30
C GLY A 392 2.59 25.52 10.02
N CYS A 393 1.89 25.07 8.98
CA CYS A 393 0.48 25.42 8.80
C CYS A 393 -0.38 24.67 9.80
N VAL A 394 -1.45 25.30 10.25
CA VAL A 394 -2.56 24.56 10.88
C VAL A 394 -3.44 23.97 9.79
N PHE A 395 -3.75 22.68 9.88
CA PHE A 395 -4.70 22.03 8.99
C PHE A 395 -6.12 22.12 9.57
N LEU A 396 -6.99 22.88 8.91
CA LEU A 396 -8.40 22.98 9.23
C LEU A 396 -9.16 22.01 8.32
N GLN A 397 -9.85 21.02 8.88
CA GLN A 397 -10.50 19.96 8.11
C GLN A 397 -11.97 19.74 8.50
N PRO A 398 -12.81 19.25 7.59
CA PRO A 398 -14.17 18.87 7.91
C PRO A 398 -14.26 17.60 8.75
N ARG A 399 -15.17 17.61 9.72
CA ARG A 399 -15.76 16.44 10.38
C ARG A 399 -16.83 15.82 9.49
N PHE A 400 -16.94 14.50 9.53
CA PHE A 400 -18.00 13.73 8.87
C PHE A 400 -18.88 13.07 9.93
N ASP A 401 -20.13 13.52 10.01
CA ASP A 401 -21.16 12.93 10.84
C ASP A 401 -22.44 12.76 10.00
N PRO A 402 -22.83 11.53 9.63
CA PRO A 402 -22.15 10.27 9.96
C PRO A 402 -20.79 10.10 9.24
N PRO A 403 -19.89 9.25 9.77
CA PRO A 403 -18.63 8.89 9.10
C PRO A 403 -18.85 8.36 7.67
N HIS A 404 -17.94 8.70 6.75
CA HIS A 404 -18.00 8.17 5.38
C HIS A 404 -17.42 6.74 5.31
N SER A 405 -18.02 5.91 4.47
CA SER A 405 -17.63 4.51 4.26
C SER A 405 -18.09 4.02 2.88
N SER A 406 -17.77 2.78 2.55
CA SER A 406 -18.23 2.13 1.31
C SER A 406 -19.77 2.00 1.20
N ASN A 407 -20.51 2.17 2.31
CA ASN A 407 -21.97 2.07 2.35
C ASN A 407 -22.68 3.39 2.02
N ASN A 408 -22.07 4.53 2.29
CA ASN A 408 -22.74 5.85 2.22
C ASN A 408 -21.97 6.89 1.40
N ASN A 409 -20.82 6.53 0.81
CA ASN A 409 -20.02 7.46 0.01
C ASN A 409 -19.57 6.82 -1.31
N ASP A 410 -19.86 7.50 -2.43
CA ASP A 410 -19.57 6.98 -3.77
C ASP A 410 -18.08 6.77 -4.05
N PHE A 411 -17.19 7.56 -3.45
CA PHE A 411 -15.75 7.36 -3.60
C PHE A 411 -15.29 6.05 -2.96
N TYR A 412 -15.85 5.68 -1.80
CA TYR A 412 -15.52 4.45 -1.09
C TYR A 412 -16.27 3.23 -1.63
N LYS A 413 -17.31 3.44 -2.45
CA LYS A 413 -18.10 2.35 -3.03
C LYS A 413 -17.23 1.38 -3.80
N GLY A 414 -17.29 0.10 -3.41
CA GLY A 414 -16.52 -0.97 -4.04
C GLY A 414 -15.05 -1.04 -3.64
N LYS A 415 -14.55 -0.18 -2.73
CA LYS A 415 -13.23 -0.39 -2.10
C LYS A 415 -13.26 -1.62 -1.19
N PRO A 416 -12.15 -2.36 -1.04
CA PRO A 416 -12.14 -3.65 -0.36
C PRO A 416 -11.96 -3.50 1.16
N THR A 417 -12.77 -2.65 1.78
CA THR A 417 -12.71 -2.31 3.21
C THR A 417 -14.08 -1.84 3.72
N THR A 418 -14.38 -2.15 4.97
CA THR A 418 -15.54 -1.64 5.73
C THR A 418 -15.19 -0.41 6.58
N ARG A 419 -13.95 0.07 6.54
CA ARG A 419 -13.46 1.20 7.33
C ARG A 419 -14.35 2.43 7.14
N GLN A 420 -14.60 3.10 8.26
CA GLN A 420 -15.32 4.36 8.33
C GLN A 420 -14.34 5.48 8.65
N ILE A 421 -14.53 6.66 8.06
CA ILE A 421 -13.71 7.84 8.28
C ILE A 421 -14.53 8.99 8.87
N SER A 422 -14.08 9.52 10.01
CA SER A 422 -14.74 10.58 10.78
C SER A 422 -14.38 11.99 10.32
N SER A 423 -13.37 12.14 9.46
CA SER A 423 -12.88 13.43 8.98
C SER A 423 -12.17 13.26 7.64
N GLN A 424 -11.83 14.37 6.98
CA GLN A 424 -11.11 14.33 5.69
C GLN A 424 -9.76 13.59 5.78
N HIS A 425 -9.09 13.67 6.92
CA HIS A 425 -7.80 13.04 7.17
C HIS A 425 -7.73 12.45 8.59
N PRO A 426 -8.29 11.25 8.83
CA PRO A 426 -8.38 10.63 10.16
C PRO A 426 -7.03 10.48 10.86
N TYR A 427 -5.96 10.16 10.12
CA TYR A 427 -4.62 10.11 10.71
C TYR A 427 -4.18 11.46 11.31
N ALA A 428 -4.49 12.57 10.65
CA ALA A 428 -4.13 13.90 11.13
C ALA A 428 -4.99 14.28 12.34
N GLU A 429 -6.25 13.86 12.36
CA GLU A 429 -7.13 14.01 13.52
C GLU A 429 -6.61 13.25 14.75
N GLU A 430 -6.29 11.97 14.58
CA GLU A 430 -6.00 11.05 15.69
C GLU A 430 -4.56 11.11 16.18
N PHE A 431 -3.58 11.13 15.26
CA PHE A 431 -2.15 11.02 15.59
C PHE A 431 -1.43 12.36 15.71
N ILE A 432 -2.05 13.45 15.23
CA ILE A 432 -1.48 14.81 15.32
C ILE A 432 -2.36 15.69 16.21
N GLY A 433 -3.64 15.86 15.85
CA GLY A 433 -4.61 16.63 16.63
C GLY A 433 -4.23 18.10 16.84
N LYS A 434 -4.88 18.74 17.81
CA LYS A 434 -4.60 20.13 18.19
C LYS A 434 -3.20 20.24 18.82
N PRO A 435 -2.46 21.35 18.59
CA PRO A 435 -2.91 22.58 17.92
C PRO A 435 -2.76 22.58 16.39
N HIS A 436 -2.10 21.57 15.80
CA HIS A 436 -1.77 21.53 14.38
C HIS A 436 -2.94 21.15 13.46
N VAL A 437 -3.93 20.44 14.00
CA VAL A 437 -5.11 19.97 13.26
C VAL A 437 -6.38 20.36 14.00
N TRP A 438 -7.29 20.99 13.27
CA TRP A 438 -8.61 21.39 13.76
C TRP A 438 -9.67 20.73 12.90
N THR A 439 -10.41 19.78 13.48
CA THR A 439 -11.59 19.18 12.86
C THR A 439 -12.84 19.98 13.25
N VAL A 440 -13.60 20.47 12.26
CA VAL A 440 -14.79 21.33 12.48
C VAL A 440 -16.00 20.80 11.72
N ASP A 441 -17.20 21.07 12.21
CA ASP A 441 -18.41 20.99 11.39
C ASP A 441 -18.48 22.21 10.46
N ILE A 442 -18.24 21.98 9.17
CA ILE A 442 -18.22 23.05 8.16
C ILE A 442 -19.59 23.66 7.87
N THR A 443 -20.68 23.02 8.29
CA THR A 443 -22.04 23.57 8.17
C THR A 443 -22.37 24.51 9.34
N ASN A 444 -21.62 24.39 10.44
CA ASN A 444 -21.74 25.27 11.58
C ASN A 444 -20.77 26.45 11.46
N ARG A 445 -21.30 27.58 10.99
CA ARG A 445 -20.55 28.83 10.83
C ARG A 445 -19.80 29.26 12.10
N THR A 446 -20.41 29.11 13.27
CA THR A 446 -19.80 29.50 14.55
C THR A 446 -18.59 28.63 14.87
N ASP A 447 -18.69 27.32 14.67
CA ASP A 447 -17.58 26.36 14.88
C ASP A 447 -16.35 26.74 14.03
N VAL A 448 -16.57 27.04 12.74
CA VAL A 448 -15.53 27.50 11.82
C VAL A 448 -14.94 28.84 12.25
N GLN A 449 -15.77 29.81 12.62
CA GLN A 449 -15.31 31.13 13.05
C GLN A 449 -14.44 31.04 14.31
N GLU A 450 -14.87 30.27 15.31
CA GLU A 450 -14.15 30.07 16.56
C GLU A 450 -12.82 29.34 16.32
N ALA A 451 -12.81 28.29 15.49
CA ALA A 451 -11.60 27.60 15.10
C ALA A 451 -10.59 28.54 14.42
N VAL A 452 -11.02 29.33 13.43
CA VAL A 452 -10.14 30.28 12.72
C VAL A 452 -9.59 31.36 13.66
N LYS A 453 -10.40 31.86 14.60
CA LYS A 453 -9.94 32.83 15.62
C LYS A 453 -8.94 32.21 16.59
N ALA A 454 -9.17 30.96 16.99
CA ALA A 454 -8.33 30.25 17.95
C ALA A 454 -7.00 29.76 17.34
N ILE A 455 -6.87 29.72 16.02
CA ILE A 455 -5.62 29.38 15.35
C ILE A 455 -4.55 30.44 15.66
N LEU A 456 -3.60 30.07 16.52
CA LEU A 456 -2.43 30.86 16.89
C LEU A 456 -1.24 30.57 15.97
N HIS A 457 -0.04 31.00 16.38
CA HIS A 457 1.20 30.53 15.78
C HIS A 457 1.49 29.10 16.24
N THR A 458 1.79 28.20 15.29
CA THR A 458 2.15 26.81 15.56
C THR A 458 3.52 26.50 15.00
N GLU A 459 4.35 25.81 15.77
CA GLU A 459 5.64 25.32 15.32
C GLU A 459 5.48 24.23 14.25
N PRO A 460 6.35 24.18 13.23
CA PRO A 460 6.43 23.07 12.29
C PRO A 460 6.52 21.71 13.00
N PHE A 461 5.75 20.74 12.53
CA PHE A 461 5.74 19.40 13.10
C PHE A 461 5.67 18.32 12.01
N THR A 462 6.56 17.34 12.11
CA THR A 462 6.56 16.16 11.23
C THR A 462 6.58 14.92 12.11
N PRO A 463 5.57 14.04 12.05
CA PRO A 463 5.63 12.76 12.74
C PRO A 463 6.84 11.94 12.25
N ARG A 464 7.56 11.28 13.16
CA ARG A 464 8.80 10.55 12.85
C ARG A 464 8.61 9.57 11.68
N GLU A 465 7.49 8.86 11.60
CA GLU A 465 7.21 7.88 10.54
C GLU A 465 7.04 8.48 9.14
N PHE A 466 6.87 9.79 9.02
CA PHE A 466 6.87 10.55 7.76
C PHE A 466 8.20 11.31 7.53
N THR A 467 9.28 10.97 8.25
CA THR A 467 10.64 11.47 7.99
C THR A 467 11.43 10.47 7.14
N CYS A 468 12.56 10.89 6.54
CA CYS A 468 13.46 9.96 5.84
C CYS A 468 13.96 8.86 6.79
N ASP A 469 14.39 9.21 8.00
CA ASP A 469 14.86 8.25 9.01
C ASP A 469 13.77 7.24 9.39
N GLY A 470 12.53 7.72 9.63
CA GLY A 470 11.41 6.86 9.98
C GLY A 470 11.01 5.91 8.85
N MET A 471 11.00 6.37 7.61
CA MET A 471 10.70 5.49 6.48
C MET A 471 11.82 4.47 6.24
N LEU A 472 13.10 4.87 6.37
CA LEU A 472 14.24 3.94 6.28
C LEU A 472 14.15 2.84 7.33
N GLU A 473 13.91 3.20 8.59
CA GLU A 473 13.76 2.24 9.70
C GLU A 473 12.64 1.23 9.41
N ARG A 474 11.47 1.73 9.00
CA ARG A 474 10.28 0.91 8.72
C ARG A 474 10.49 -0.04 7.53
N VAL A 475 10.95 0.48 6.41
CA VAL A 475 11.17 -0.33 5.19
C VAL A 475 12.31 -1.32 5.39
N HIS A 476 13.37 -0.94 6.10
CA HIS A 476 14.46 -1.85 6.44
C HIS A 476 13.96 -3.01 7.30
N ALA A 477 13.15 -2.75 8.32
CA ALA A 477 12.56 -3.80 9.16
C ALA A 477 11.68 -4.76 8.34
N TYR A 478 10.81 -4.24 7.45
CA TYR A 478 9.98 -5.08 6.60
C TYR A 478 10.81 -5.98 5.67
N ILE A 479 11.83 -5.44 5.02
CA ILE A 479 12.67 -6.22 4.09
C ILE A 479 13.49 -7.29 4.82
N SER A 480 13.89 -6.99 6.05
CA SER A 480 14.69 -7.89 6.88
C SER A 480 13.87 -9.01 7.51
N HIS A 481 12.60 -8.76 7.83
CA HIS A 481 11.82 -9.65 8.69
C HIS A 481 10.47 -10.12 8.14
N GLN A 482 9.83 -9.38 7.21
CA GLN A 482 8.58 -9.86 6.60
C GLN A 482 8.88 -10.87 5.48
N ASP A 483 8.86 -12.14 5.83
CA ASP A 483 8.96 -13.27 4.91
C ASP A 483 7.60 -13.98 4.77
N PHE A 484 7.05 -13.95 3.57
CA PHE A 484 5.81 -14.65 3.22
C PHE A 484 6.07 -15.90 2.35
N CYS A 485 7.33 -16.17 2.00
CA CYS A 485 7.74 -17.29 1.15
C CYS A 485 8.07 -18.53 1.98
N SER A 486 8.48 -18.35 3.24
CA SER A 486 8.62 -19.46 4.16
C SER A 486 7.27 -20.12 4.46
N LYS A 487 7.28 -21.45 4.59
CA LYS A 487 6.13 -22.24 5.10
C LYS A 487 6.05 -22.24 6.63
N SER A 488 7.06 -21.69 7.32
CA SER A 488 7.05 -21.57 8.77
C SER A 488 6.08 -20.49 9.24
N VAL A 489 5.64 -20.63 10.48
CA VAL A 489 4.86 -19.60 11.16
C VAL A 489 5.68 -18.30 11.26
N PRO A 490 5.06 -17.11 11.15
CA PRO A 490 5.75 -15.84 11.32
C PRO A 490 6.43 -15.74 12.69
N THR A 491 7.71 -15.36 12.68
CA THR A 491 8.50 -15.11 13.91
C THR A 491 8.67 -13.62 14.20
N TRP A 492 8.25 -12.77 13.27
CA TRP A 492 8.26 -11.32 13.39
C TRP A 492 6.85 -10.74 13.16
N PRO A 493 6.38 -9.83 14.02
CA PRO A 493 7.02 -9.38 15.26
C PRO A 493 7.15 -10.51 16.30
N PRO A 494 8.07 -10.39 17.29
CA PRO A 494 8.31 -11.45 18.26
C PRO A 494 7.09 -11.68 19.16
N GLU A 495 6.89 -12.93 19.60
CA GLU A 495 5.78 -13.33 20.48
C GLU A 495 5.69 -12.48 21.76
N ASN A 496 6.83 -12.02 22.30
CA ASN A 496 6.86 -11.18 23.50
C ASN A 496 6.19 -9.79 23.32
N ALA A 497 5.93 -9.38 22.07
CA ALA A 497 5.16 -8.18 21.75
C ALA A 497 3.65 -8.38 21.92
N LEU A 498 3.17 -9.63 21.96
CA LEU A 498 1.76 -9.98 22.08
C LEU A 498 1.18 -9.48 23.41
N ARG A 499 0.07 -8.76 23.29
CA ARG A 499 -0.82 -8.37 24.39
C ARG A 499 -2.21 -8.85 24.02
N VAL A 500 -2.71 -9.84 24.76
CA VAL A 500 -3.98 -10.49 24.45
C VAL A 500 -5.11 -9.74 25.13
N HIS A 501 -6.12 -9.34 24.36
CA HIS A 501 -7.33 -8.70 24.88
C HIS A 501 -8.57 -9.44 24.41
N LEU A 502 -9.48 -9.75 25.33
CA LEU A 502 -10.81 -10.25 24.97
C LEU A 502 -11.79 -9.08 24.89
N GLY A 503 -12.14 -8.70 23.66
CA GLY A 503 -13.02 -7.56 23.38
C GLY A 503 -14.43 -7.68 23.98
N PRO A 504 -15.12 -6.56 24.20
CA PRO A 504 -16.57 -6.55 24.41
C PRO A 504 -17.33 -7.09 23.17
N LEU A 505 -18.60 -7.41 23.35
CA LEU A 505 -19.49 -7.76 22.23
C LEU A 505 -19.58 -6.59 21.24
N GLY A 506 -19.58 -6.89 19.94
CA GLY A 506 -19.71 -5.87 18.89
C GLY A 506 -18.50 -4.97 18.70
N GLN A 507 -17.35 -5.26 19.32
CA GLN A 507 -16.10 -4.51 19.13
C GLN A 507 -15.11 -5.28 18.24
N SER A 508 -14.43 -4.56 17.36
CA SER A 508 -13.38 -5.12 16.50
C SER A 508 -12.05 -5.18 17.24
N CYS A 509 -11.09 -5.95 16.73
CA CYS A 509 -9.75 -5.93 17.33
C CYS A 509 -9.02 -4.61 17.10
N VAL A 510 -9.35 -3.86 16.03
CA VAL A 510 -8.88 -2.48 15.84
C VAL A 510 -9.25 -1.62 17.05
N SER A 511 -10.55 -1.55 17.39
CA SER A 511 -11.01 -0.67 18.47
C SER A 511 -10.55 -1.14 19.84
N VAL A 512 -10.52 -2.46 20.09
CA VAL A 512 -10.05 -3.03 21.37
C VAL A 512 -8.59 -2.67 21.64
N CYS A 513 -7.71 -2.81 20.64
CA CYS A 513 -6.31 -2.46 20.80
C CYS A 513 -6.13 -0.93 20.93
N GLN A 514 -6.82 -0.15 20.12
CA GLN A 514 -6.74 1.32 20.13
C GLN A 514 -7.18 1.91 21.49
N HIS A 515 -8.28 1.43 22.08
CA HIS A 515 -8.71 1.85 23.42
C HIS A 515 -7.69 1.51 24.52
N SER A 516 -6.81 0.56 24.26
CA SER A 516 -5.72 0.17 25.16
C SER A 516 -4.39 0.89 24.84
N ALA A 517 -4.40 1.90 23.97
CA ALA A 517 -3.20 2.58 23.44
C ALA A 517 -2.20 1.61 22.76
N LEU A 518 -2.75 0.59 22.08
CA LEU A 518 -2.01 -0.41 21.31
C LEU A 518 -2.52 -0.45 19.87
N VAL A 519 -1.83 -1.20 19.02
CA VAL A 519 -2.29 -1.51 17.65
C VAL A 519 -2.54 -3.02 17.53
N CYS A 520 -3.55 -3.40 16.74
CA CYS A 520 -3.78 -4.81 16.42
C CYS A 520 -2.64 -5.35 15.55
N GLU A 521 -2.18 -6.57 15.81
CA GLU A 521 -1.07 -7.21 15.12
C GLU A 521 -1.51 -8.56 14.51
N PRO A 522 -1.89 -8.59 13.22
CA PRO A 522 -2.48 -9.77 12.62
C PRO A 522 -1.50 -10.93 12.48
N ALA A 523 -0.18 -10.68 12.42
CA ALA A 523 0.82 -11.75 12.36
C ALA A 523 0.79 -12.64 13.61
N LEU A 524 0.30 -12.16 14.75
CA LEU A 524 0.27 -12.87 16.02
C LEU A 524 -1.03 -13.63 16.30
N PHE A 525 -2.03 -13.58 15.41
CA PHE A 525 -3.29 -14.31 15.60
C PHE A 525 -3.10 -15.82 15.77
N HIS A 526 -2.08 -16.39 15.14
CA HIS A 526 -1.81 -17.83 15.22
C HIS A 526 -1.53 -18.31 16.65
N HIS A 527 -0.94 -17.46 17.51
CA HIS A 527 -0.74 -17.77 18.94
C HIS A 527 -2.06 -17.86 19.71
N LEU A 528 -3.11 -17.18 19.23
CA LEU A 528 -4.43 -17.12 19.84
C LEU A 528 -5.38 -18.19 19.30
N ASN A 529 -4.94 -18.98 18.31
CA ASN A 529 -5.78 -19.92 17.62
C ASN A 529 -5.71 -21.34 18.21
N SER A 530 -5.85 -21.44 19.53
CA SER A 530 -5.85 -22.72 20.26
C SER A 530 -6.92 -22.74 21.35
N PRO A 531 -7.44 -23.91 21.76
CA PRO A 531 -8.39 -23.99 22.86
C PRO A 531 -7.85 -23.39 24.16
N SER A 532 -6.55 -23.54 24.41
CA SER A 532 -5.85 -23.01 25.59
C SER A 532 -5.78 -21.48 25.63
N ALA A 533 -5.99 -20.80 24.52
CA ALA A 533 -6.03 -19.34 24.49
C ALA A 533 -7.30 -18.76 25.17
N PHE A 534 -8.30 -19.60 25.41
CA PHE A 534 -9.54 -19.23 26.08
C PHE A 534 -9.60 -19.78 27.50
N THR A 535 -10.12 -18.98 28.43
CA THR A 535 -10.20 -19.35 29.85
C THR A 535 -11.45 -20.13 30.23
N SER A 536 -12.52 -20.10 29.41
CA SER A 536 -13.79 -20.75 29.72
C SER A 536 -14.62 -21.00 28.45
N CYS A 537 -14.54 -22.22 27.92
CA CYS A 537 -15.35 -22.70 26.79
C CYS A 537 -16.13 -23.95 27.20
N SER A 538 -17.41 -24.03 26.85
CA SER A 538 -18.18 -25.28 26.93
C SER A 538 -18.01 -26.12 25.66
N SER A 539 -17.79 -25.48 24.52
CA SER A 539 -17.53 -26.13 23.23
C SER A 539 -16.50 -25.35 22.43
N VAL A 540 -15.77 -26.05 21.57
CA VAL A 540 -14.75 -25.48 20.69
C VAL A 540 -15.03 -25.95 19.26
N GLY A 541 -14.98 -25.04 18.29
CA GLY A 541 -15.24 -25.32 16.88
C GLY A 541 -14.21 -24.68 15.96
N LEU A 542 -14.09 -25.21 14.74
CA LEU A 542 -13.33 -24.59 13.65
C LEU A 542 -14.29 -23.81 12.77
N GLU A 543 -13.92 -22.57 12.47
CA GLU A 543 -14.76 -21.60 11.75
C GLU A 543 -13.99 -21.04 10.55
N VAL A 544 -14.68 -20.89 9.42
CA VAL A 544 -14.16 -20.19 8.23
C VAL A 544 -14.80 -18.80 8.19
N ASN A 545 -14.36 -17.92 9.07
CA ASN A 545 -14.95 -16.58 9.22
C ASN A 545 -13.92 -15.58 9.79
N HIS A 546 -13.84 -14.39 9.18
CA HIS A 546 -12.83 -13.38 9.53
C HIS A 546 -12.93 -12.81 10.95
N LEU A 547 -14.03 -13.07 11.66
CA LEU A 547 -14.23 -12.62 13.03
C LEU A 547 -13.51 -13.48 14.08
N PHE A 548 -13.01 -14.65 13.71
CA PHE A 548 -12.40 -15.61 14.65
C PHE A 548 -10.86 -15.47 14.71
N PRO A 549 -10.22 -15.74 15.87
CA PRO A 549 -10.76 -16.42 17.05
C PRO A 549 -11.68 -15.56 17.91
N ALA A 550 -12.80 -16.14 18.35
CA ALA A 550 -13.82 -15.43 19.09
C ALA A 550 -14.59 -16.33 20.06
N TYR A 551 -15.11 -15.72 21.13
CA TYR A 551 -15.94 -16.34 22.14
C TYR A 551 -17.38 -15.83 22.03
N SER A 552 -18.34 -16.74 21.93
CA SER A 552 -19.75 -16.43 22.09
C SER A 552 -20.19 -16.75 23.52
N PRO A 553 -20.70 -15.75 24.28
CA PRO A 553 -21.25 -16.01 25.61
C PRO A 553 -22.52 -16.87 25.53
N TRP A 554 -23.23 -16.84 24.41
CA TRP A 554 -24.38 -17.72 24.17
C TRP A 554 -23.89 -19.13 23.84
N GLY A 555 -24.14 -20.06 24.76
CA GLY A 555 -23.63 -21.43 24.64
C GLY A 555 -22.15 -21.60 25.01
N ARG A 556 -21.47 -20.53 25.44
CA ARG A 556 -20.05 -20.52 25.85
C ARG A 556 -19.15 -21.18 24.79
N HIS A 557 -19.39 -20.85 23.53
CA HIS A 557 -18.68 -21.43 22.40
C HIS A 557 -17.40 -20.64 22.09
N CYS A 558 -16.30 -21.33 21.82
CA CYS A 558 -15.05 -20.73 21.37
C CYS A 558 -14.73 -21.20 19.95
N GLY A 559 -14.80 -20.29 19.00
CA GLY A 559 -14.46 -20.58 17.61
C GLY A 559 -12.98 -20.29 17.36
N LEU A 560 -12.32 -21.23 16.70
CA LEU A 560 -10.97 -21.14 16.18
C LEU A 560 -11.02 -20.92 14.66
N GLN A 561 -10.08 -20.16 14.12
CA GLN A 561 -9.96 -19.94 12.69
C GLN A 561 -9.42 -21.19 11.98
N GLN A 562 -10.12 -21.62 10.91
CA GLN A 562 -9.66 -22.70 10.04
C GLN A 562 -8.83 -22.19 8.84
N GLU A 563 -9.12 -21.00 8.34
CA GLU A 563 -8.45 -20.40 7.19
C GLU A 563 -7.56 -19.22 7.65
N PRO A 564 -6.24 -19.38 7.76
CA PRO A 564 -5.35 -18.35 8.31
C PRO A 564 -5.39 -17.03 7.55
N ARG A 565 -5.71 -17.02 6.25
CA ARG A 565 -5.87 -15.77 5.48
C ARG A 565 -7.07 -14.93 5.90
N LEU A 566 -7.98 -15.48 6.71
CA LEU A 566 -9.12 -14.76 7.25
C LEU A 566 -8.87 -14.17 8.65
N PHE A 567 -7.71 -14.41 9.28
CA PHE A 567 -7.36 -13.65 10.48
C PHE A 567 -7.46 -12.15 10.18
N SER A 568 -8.23 -11.42 11.00
CA SER A 568 -8.55 -10.02 10.73
C SER A 568 -8.61 -9.18 11.99
N CYS A 569 -7.97 -8.03 11.99
CA CYS A 569 -8.16 -6.98 12.97
C CYS A 569 -9.53 -6.31 12.81
N ALA A 570 -9.95 -6.08 11.55
CA ALA A 570 -11.25 -5.53 11.20
C ALA A 570 -12.41 -6.51 11.46
N GLY A 571 -13.63 -5.98 11.41
CA GLY A 571 -14.86 -6.74 11.63
C GLY A 571 -15.26 -6.83 13.11
N SER A 572 -16.56 -6.67 13.34
CA SER A 572 -17.21 -6.85 14.62
C SER A 572 -18.57 -7.49 14.44
N ASP A 573 -19.05 -8.16 15.48
CA ASP A 573 -20.37 -8.78 15.47
C ASP A 573 -20.98 -8.73 16.88
N PRO A 574 -22.26 -8.33 17.04
CA PRO A 574 -22.89 -8.21 18.34
C PRO A 574 -22.97 -9.53 19.11
N SER A 575 -22.82 -10.68 18.43
CA SER A 575 -22.88 -12.00 19.04
C SER A 575 -21.52 -12.57 19.47
N HIS A 576 -20.41 -11.88 19.18
CA HIS A 576 -19.06 -12.40 19.42
C HIS A 576 -18.18 -11.43 20.19
N ARG A 577 -17.42 -11.96 21.15
CA ARG A 577 -16.28 -11.30 21.81
C ARG A 577 -15.00 -11.78 21.14
N ARG A 578 -14.29 -10.88 20.47
CA ARG A 578 -13.10 -11.24 19.70
C ARG A 578 -11.86 -11.35 20.59
N LEU A 579 -11.05 -12.38 20.37
CA LEU A 579 -9.76 -12.53 21.06
C LEU A 579 -8.68 -11.85 20.20
N CYS A 580 -8.18 -10.73 20.67
CA CYS A 580 -7.44 -9.77 19.86
C CYS A 580 -5.94 -9.76 20.20
N PRO A 581 -5.06 -9.94 19.20
CA PRO A 581 -3.63 -9.78 19.34
C PRO A 581 -3.29 -8.29 19.20
N CYS A 582 -2.96 -7.64 20.30
CA CYS A 582 -2.47 -6.27 20.31
C CYS A 582 -0.96 -6.25 20.51
N ARG A 583 -0.30 -5.15 20.10
CA ARG A 583 1.10 -4.87 20.42
C ARG A 583 1.32 -3.40 20.71
N ALA A 584 2.37 -3.11 21.48
CA ALA A 584 2.89 -1.76 21.60
C ALA A 584 3.58 -1.32 20.31
N TYR A 585 3.76 -0.02 20.15
CA TYR A 585 4.48 0.59 19.04
C TYR A 585 5.46 1.66 19.51
N LEU A 586 6.48 1.94 18.70
CA LEU A 586 7.45 2.99 18.97
C LEU A 586 6.78 4.37 18.81
N PRO A 587 7.08 5.35 19.69
CA PRO A 587 6.56 6.71 19.55
C PRO A 587 6.84 7.30 18.16
N GLY A 588 5.77 7.71 17.48
CA GLY A 588 5.84 8.24 16.11
C GLY A 588 6.24 7.21 15.04
N GLN A 589 6.20 5.91 15.32
CA GLN A 589 6.43 4.82 14.37
C GLN A 589 5.52 3.63 14.70
N VAL A 590 4.26 3.71 14.25
CA VAL A 590 3.23 2.71 14.61
C VAL A 590 3.50 1.32 14.00
N ALA A 591 4.19 1.29 12.87
CA ALA A 591 4.57 0.07 12.16
C ALA A 591 5.47 -0.87 12.97
N LEU A 592 6.21 -0.37 13.96
CA LEU A 592 7.25 -1.12 14.65
C LEU A 592 6.98 -1.18 16.15
N CYS A 593 7.07 -2.38 16.72
CA CYS A 593 7.10 -2.57 18.16
C CYS A 593 8.50 -2.27 18.75
N PRO A 594 8.61 -2.03 20.06
CA PRO A 594 9.91 -1.82 20.71
C PRO A 594 10.94 -2.94 20.46
N ASN A 595 10.47 -4.18 20.33
CA ASN A 595 11.32 -5.36 20.08
C ASN A 595 11.38 -5.76 18.60
N CYS A 596 10.85 -4.94 17.70
CA CYS A 596 10.78 -5.23 16.26
C CYS A 596 12.00 -4.71 15.49
N VAL A 597 12.83 -3.90 16.16
CA VAL A 597 14.09 -3.37 15.66
C VAL A 597 15.23 -4.09 16.37
N GLU A 598 16.22 -4.58 15.64
CA GLU A 598 17.48 -4.99 16.26
C GLU A 598 18.09 -3.77 16.95
N THR A 599 18.44 -3.89 18.23
CA THR A 599 19.15 -2.85 19.00
C THR A 599 20.49 -2.55 18.32
N GLY A 600 20.52 -1.57 17.43
CA GLY A 600 21.69 -1.23 16.63
C GLY A 600 21.63 0.12 15.91
N LEU A 601 20.73 1.02 16.32
CA LEU A 601 20.83 2.46 16.03
C LEU A 601 22.14 3.02 16.59
#